data_AF-A0A1Y3WXP8-F1
#
_entry.id   AF-A0A1Y3WXP8-F1
#
_cell.length_a   1.000
_cell.length_b   1.000
_cell.length_c   1.000
_cell.angle_alpha   90.00
_cell.angle_beta   90.00
_cell.angle_gamma   90.00
#
_symmetry.space_group_name_H-M   'P 1'
#
loop_
_entity.id
_entity.type
_entity.pdbx_description
1 polymer ?
#
loop_
_entity_poly.entity_id
_entity_poly.type
_entity_poly.pdbx_seq_one_letter_code
_entity_poly.pdbx_strand_id
1 'polypeptide(L)'
;MALQDKKIMPPPWLAHREIERYSIGWRMGYGEDYIDRFGDWLDTLSPEERTEYHTLFPEPVTWRGWWDDEDSSEVLEHGDFLVDAWQPEGRPKYTRQWLQQEFADGRTRELCLFWGHQPAEDGQLTKSCLSQWWMEDFYTTSDSYLCMEQYMMAAKAELFGDKEIRDQILKCSDPKQIKALGRKVRGFDQKVWDKFKYPIVLLGNWHKFSQNRELREFLLSTGDSVLVEASPYDNIWGIRLSANSPEAQDPMKWRGQNLLGFALMEVRDELCRVTQNEMLCDWSTVWQQ
;
A
#
# COMPACT_ATOMS: atom_id res chain seq x y z
N MET A 1 -26.55 8.11 -16.93
CA MET A 1 -25.12 7.78 -17.07
C MET A 1 -24.93 7.32 -18.50
N ALA A 2 -23.92 7.80 -19.21
CA ALA A 2 -23.66 7.38 -20.59
C ALA A 2 -23.32 5.88 -20.65
N LEU A 3 -22.72 5.33 -19.59
CA LEU A 3 -22.38 3.91 -19.45
C LEU A 3 -23.52 3.00 -18.94
N GLN A 4 -24.75 3.51 -18.74
CA GLN A 4 -25.81 2.80 -18.03
C GLN A 4 -26.21 1.44 -18.64
N ASP A 5 -26.11 1.29 -19.96
CA ASP A 5 -26.49 0.07 -20.69
C ASP A 5 -25.26 -0.77 -21.12
N LYS A 6 -24.05 -0.39 -20.68
CA LYS A 6 -22.80 -1.07 -21.04
C LYS A 6 -22.43 -2.12 -20.00
N LYS A 7 -21.85 -3.22 -20.46
CA LYS A 7 -21.08 -4.13 -19.59
C LYS A 7 -19.73 -3.49 -19.34
N ILE A 8 -19.56 -2.91 -18.15
CA ILE A 8 -18.36 -2.17 -17.76
C ILE A 8 -17.26 -3.18 -17.43
N MET A 9 -16.17 -3.20 -18.20
CA MET A 9 -14.99 -3.97 -17.82
C MET A 9 -14.26 -3.25 -16.68
N PRO A 10 -13.75 -3.96 -15.66
CA PRO A 10 -12.90 -3.34 -14.66
C PRO A 10 -11.62 -2.79 -15.32
N PRO A 11 -11.02 -1.72 -14.79
CA PRO A 11 -9.72 -1.29 -15.28
C PRO A 11 -8.63 -2.31 -14.88
N PRO A 12 -7.48 -2.34 -15.57
CA PRO A 12 -6.43 -3.34 -15.35
C PRO A 12 -5.97 -3.47 -13.89
N TRP A 13 -5.82 -2.36 -13.17
CA TRP A 13 -5.40 -2.35 -11.76
C TRP A 13 -6.47 -2.85 -10.77
N LEU A 14 -7.73 -3.00 -11.19
CA LEU A 14 -8.77 -3.67 -10.39
C LEU A 14 -8.90 -5.14 -10.78
N ALA A 15 -8.75 -5.46 -12.06
CA ALA A 15 -8.86 -6.81 -12.59
C ALA A 15 -7.70 -7.73 -12.15
N HIS A 16 -6.47 -7.24 -12.26
CA HIS A 16 -5.24 -7.95 -11.88
C HIS A 16 -4.38 -7.06 -10.99
N ARG A 17 -4.71 -7.03 -9.69
CA ARG A 17 -4.09 -6.15 -8.68
C ARG A 17 -2.62 -6.48 -8.40
N GLU A 18 -2.23 -7.69 -8.75
CA GLU A 18 -0.89 -8.25 -8.61
C GLU A 18 0.01 -7.98 -9.82
N ILE A 19 -0.55 -7.61 -10.98
CA ILE A 19 0.24 -7.25 -12.17
C ILE A 19 0.43 -5.74 -12.21
N GLU A 20 1.64 -5.29 -11.86
CA GLU A 20 2.00 -3.87 -11.92
C GLU A 20 1.99 -3.33 -13.36
N ARG A 21 1.79 -2.00 -13.52
CA ARG A 21 1.65 -1.32 -14.81
C ARG A 21 2.67 -1.74 -15.87
N TYR A 22 3.94 -1.83 -15.49
CA TYR A 22 5.05 -2.14 -16.41
C TYR A 22 5.50 -3.60 -16.36
N SER A 23 4.76 -4.46 -15.66
CA SER A 23 5.08 -5.87 -15.61
C SER A 23 5.00 -6.51 -16.99
N ILE A 24 5.94 -7.41 -17.29
CA ILE A 24 5.89 -8.24 -18.49
C ILE A 24 4.65 -9.15 -18.52
N GLY A 25 3.97 -9.32 -17.38
CA GLY A 25 2.72 -10.07 -17.27
C GLY A 25 1.58 -9.57 -18.16
N TRP A 26 1.59 -8.29 -18.54
CA TRP A 26 0.64 -7.70 -19.50
C TRP A 26 0.98 -8.00 -20.96
N ARG A 27 2.18 -8.50 -21.27
CA ARG A 27 2.66 -8.72 -22.66
C ARG A 27 3.00 -10.17 -22.98
N MET A 28 3.32 -10.96 -21.96
CA MET A 28 3.78 -12.35 -22.09
C MET A 28 3.28 -13.21 -20.92
N GLY A 29 2.24 -12.76 -20.21
CA GLY A 29 1.69 -13.42 -19.03
C GLY A 29 0.18 -13.58 -19.13
N TYR A 30 -0.44 -14.02 -18.03
CA TYR A 30 -1.87 -14.29 -18.01
C TYR A 30 -2.74 -13.02 -18.06
N GLY A 31 -2.15 -11.82 -17.99
CA GLY A 31 -2.85 -10.54 -18.16
C GLY A 31 -2.93 -10.07 -19.61
N GLU A 32 -2.19 -10.68 -20.54
CA GLU A 32 -2.11 -10.26 -21.96
C GLU A 32 -3.49 -10.30 -22.65
N ASP A 33 -4.18 -11.44 -22.57
CA ASP A 33 -5.52 -11.58 -23.13
C ASP A 33 -6.51 -10.55 -22.54
N TYR A 34 -6.38 -10.26 -21.25
CA TYR A 34 -7.25 -9.31 -20.58
C TYR A 34 -7.03 -7.87 -21.07
N ILE A 35 -5.76 -7.43 -21.16
CA ILE A 35 -5.46 -6.05 -21.56
C ILE A 35 -5.84 -5.79 -23.02
N ASP A 36 -5.71 -6.79 -23.89
CA ASP A 36 -6.14 -6.70 -25.29
C ASP A 36 -7.67 -6.57 -25.39
N ARG A 37 -8.42 -7.46 -24.73
CA ARG A 37 -9.89 -7.38 -24.69
C ARG A 37 -10.38 -6.08 -24.05
N PHE A 38 -9.70 -5.62 -23.01
CA PHE A 38 -10.00 -4.35 -22.36
C PHE A 38 -9.81 -3.18 -23.33
N GLY A 39 -8.71 -3.16 -24.09
CA GLY A 39 -8.44 -2.17 -25.12
C GLY A 39 -9.51 -2.16 -26.21
N ASP A 40 -9.83 -3.33 -26.77
CA ASP A 40 -10.90 -3.50 -27.77
C ASP A 40 -12.25 -2.96 -27.26
N TRP A 41 -12.58 -3.27 -25.99
CA TRP A 41 -13.80 -2.78 -25.36
C TRP A 41 -13.80 -1.26 -25.16
N LEU A 42 -12.70 -0.70 -24.66
CA LEU A 42 -12.53 0.74 -24.48
C LEU A 42 -12.66 1.47 -25.82
N ASP A 43 -12.22 0.83 -26.90
CA ASP A 43 -12.35 1.33 -28.26
C ASP A 43 -13.78 1.40 -28.78
N THR A 44 -14.70 0.63 -28.20
CA THR A 44 -16.14 0.71 -28.51
C THR A 44 -16.85 1.91 -27.86
N LEU A 45 -16.22 2.60 -26.91
CA LEU A 45 -16.83 3.69 -26.16
C LEU A 45 -16.75 5.02 -26.91
N SER A 46 -17.83 5.81 -26.85
CA SER A 46 -17.81 7.21 -27.31
C SER A 46 -16.88 8.08 -26.46
N PRO A 47 -16.46 9.27 -26.94
CA PRO A 47 -15.67 10.20 -26.13
C PRO A 47 -16.32 10.58 -24.80
N GLU A 48 -17.65 10.73 -24.78
CA GLU A 48 -18.42 11.01 -23.58
C GLU A 48 -18.43 9.81 -22.61
N GLU A 49 -18.60 8.59 -23.14
CA GLU A 49 -18.56 7.34 -22.37
C GLU A 49 -17.16 7.10 -21.76
N ARG A 50 -16.08 7.36 -22.52
CA ARG A 50 -14.69 7.26 -22.02
C ARG A 50 -14.44 8.27 -20.90
N THR A 51 -14.89 9.50 -21.06
CA THR A 51 -14.74 10.55 -20.03
C THR A 51 -15.47 10.16 -18.73
N GLU A 52 -16.69 9.62 -18.85
CA GLU A 52 -17.42 9.08 -17.70
C GLU A 52 -16.68 7.89 -17.08
N TYR A 53 -16.14 6.97 -17.90
CA TYR A 53 -15.37 5.83 -17.40
C TYR A 53 -14.14 6.26 -16.60
N HIS A 54 -13.32 7.16 -17.13
CA HIS A 54 -12.11 7.66 -16.45
C HIS A 54 -12.47 8.34 -15.12
N THR A 55 -13.64 9.00 -15.05
CA THR A 55 -14.15 9.63 -13.82
C THR A 55 -14.58 8.58 -12.78
N LEU A 56 -15.25 7.51 -13.23
CA LEU A 56 -15.68 6.41 -12.35
C LEU A 56 -14.51 5.56 -11.86
N PHE A 57 -13.49 5.38 -12.69
CA PHE A 57 -12.34 4.53 -12.44
C PHE A 57 -11.06 5.34 -12.54
N PRO A 58 -10.76 6.17 -11.52
CA PRO A 58 -9.58 6.99 -11.55
C PRO A 58 -8.34 6.13 -11.33
N GLU A 59 -7.24 6.47 -11.99
CA GLU A 59 -5.97 5.73 -11.90
C GLU A 59 -5.47 5.72 -10.47
N PRO A 60 -4.95 4.60 -9.94
CA PRO A 60 -4.19 4.61 -8.71
C PRO A 60 -2.86 5.37 -8.89
N VAL A 61 -2.24 5.80 -7.79
CA VAL A 61 -0.97 6.54 -7.80
C VAL A 61 0.12 5.79 -8.59
N THR A 62 0.16 4.47 -8.51
CA THR A 62 1.12 3.59 -9.21
C THR A 62 0.82 3.41 -10.70
N TRP A 63 -0.25 4.03 -11.21
CA TRP A 63 -0.67 3.99 -12.62
C TRP A 63 -0.87 5.38 -13.22
N ARG A 64 -0.31 6.43 -12.60
CA ARG A 64 -0.59 7.81 -12.98
C ARG A 64 -0.18 8.12 -14.43
N GLY A 65 -1.10 8.72 -15.19
CA GLY A 65 -0.95 9.07 -16.60
C GLY A 65 -1.24 7.93 -17.58
N TRP A 66 -1.68 6.76 -17.11
CA TRP A 66 -1.99 5.62 -17.97
C TRP A 66 -3.07 5.93 -19.02
N TRP A 67 -4.10 6.70 -18.69
CA TRP A 67 -5.15 7.11 -19.62
C TRP A 67 -4.65 7.99 -20.77
N ASP A 68 -3.56 8.73 -20.53
CA ASP A 68 -2.97 9.65 -21.48
C ASP A 68 -1.71 9.07 -22.17
N ASP A 69 -1.43 7.77 -21.97
CA ASP A 69 -0.20 7.11 -22.42
C ASP A 69 1.10 7.79 -21.92
N GLU A 70 1.03 8.45 -20.76
CA GLU A 70 2.15 9.16 -20.13
C GLU A 70 2.54 8.51 -18.79
N ASP A 71 3.81 8.63 -18.37
CA ASP A 71 4.20 8.37 -16.98
C ASP A 71 4.42 9.71 -16.27
N SER A 72 3.44 10.12 -15.47
CA SER A 72 3.50 11.35 -14.67
C SER A 72 3.72 11.06 -13.19
N SER A 73 4.15 9.84 -12.87
CA SER A 73 4.51 9.43 -11.52
C SER A 73 5.76 10.21 -11.07
N GLU A 74 5.71 10.78 -9.87
CA GLU A 74 6.92 11.31 -9.25
C GLU A 74 7.68 10.14 -8.65
N VAL A 75 8.97 9.99 -8.98
CA VAL A 75 9.79 8.88 -8.52
C VAL A 75 10.95 9.40 -7.68
N LEU A 76 11.21 8.75 -6.55
CA LEU A 76 12.44 8.95 -5.81
C LEU A 76 13.51 7.98 -6.30
N GLU A 77 14.70 8.53 -6.59
CA GLU A 77 15.81 7.74 -7.15
C GLU A 77 17.04 7.78 -6.24
N HIS A 78 17.68 6.61 -6.07
CA HIS A 78 18.98 6.49 -5.43
C HIS A 78 19.81 5.38 -6.09
N GLY A 79 20.76 5.78 -6.95
CA GLY A 79 21.46 4.82 -7.81
C GLY A 79 20.47 4.16 -8.75
N ASP A 80 20.39 2.83 -8.71
CA ASP A 80 19.45 2.04 -9.51
C ASP A 80 18.10 1.81 -8.79
N PHE A 81 17.96 2.27 -7.54
CA PHE A 81 16.74 2.10 -6.76
C PHE A 81 15.73 3.20 -7.08
N LEU A 82 14.50 2.80 -7.39
CA LEU A 82 13.36 3.68 -7.71
C LEU A 82 12.17 3.32 -6.82
N VAL A 83 11.43 4.32 -6.35
CA VAL A 83 10.14 4.13 -5.66
C VAL A 83 9.20 5.31 -5.92
N ASP A 84 7.93 5.01 -6.14
CA ASP A 84 6.91 6.04 -6.38
C ASP A 84 6.72 6.95 -5.15
N ALA A 85 6.79 8.25 -5.39
CA ALA A 85 6.45 9.29 -4.44
C ALA A 85 4.95 9.61 -4.56
N TRP A 86 4.17 9.14 -3.57
CA TRP A 86 2.73 9.38 -3.55
C TRP A 86 2.37 10.84 -3.24
N GLN A 87 3.27 11.52 -2.54
CA GLN A 87 3.24 12.94 -2.24
C GLN A 87 4.58 13.56 -2.64
N PRO A 88 4.64 14.89 -2.83
CA PRO A 88 5.89 15.58 -3.19
C PRO A 88 7.05 15.21 -2.26
N GLU A 89 8.19 14.87 -2.87
CA GLU A 89 9.42 14.42 -2.21
C GLU A 89 9.28 13.12 -1.38
N GLY A 90 8.18 12.36 -1.55
CA GLY A 90 7.89 11.13 -0.80
C GLY A 90 7.52 11.36 0.67
N ARG A 91 7.06 12.57 1.01
CA ARG A 91 6.67 12.91 2.39
C ARG A 91 5.32 12.29 2.76
N PRO A 92 5.06 11.97 4.04
CA PRO A 92 3.74 11.55 4.46
C PRO A 92 2.68 12.65 4.26
N LYS A 93 1.51 12.30 3.72
CA LYS A 93 0.28 13.12 3.76
C LYS A 93 -0.17 13.34 5.20
N TYR A 94 -0.10 12.30 6.04
CA TYR A 94 -0.45 12.38 7.45
C TYR A 94 0.78 12.35 8.35
N THR A 95 0.79 13.22 9.36
CA THR A 95 1.89 13.29 10.33
C THR A 95 1.36 13.47 11.75
N ARG A 96 2.21 13.22 12.74
CA ARG A 96 1.88 13.52 14.14
C ARG A 96 1.55 15.00 14.32
N GLN A 97 2.27 15.90 13.65
CA GLN A 97 2.02 17.33 13.75
C GLN A 97 0.64 17.70 13.20
N TRP A 98 0.24 17.12 12.06
CA TRP A 98 -1.11 17.29 11.54
C TRP A 98 -2.16 16.83 12.57
N LEU A 99 -2.00 15.64 13.13
CA LEU A 99 -2.96 15.10 14.11
C LEU A 99 -3.04 15.94 15.39
N GLN A 100 -1.90 16.44 15.86
CA GLN A 100 -1.83 17.36 17.00
C GLN A 100 -2.59 18.66 16.70
N GLN A 101 -2.49 19.19 15.48
CA GLN A 101 -3.25 20.36 15.07
C GLN A 101 -4.76 20.07 14.99
N GLU A 102 -5.18 18.91 14.46
CA GLU A 102 -6.58 18.49 14.45
C GLU A 102 -7.18 18.54 15.88
N PHE A 103 -6.46 17.96 16.85
CA PHE A 103 -6.91 17.94 18.25
C PHE A 103 -6.88 19.33 18.89
N ALA A 104 -5.86 20.14 18.60
CA ALA A 104 -5.76 21.52 19.08
C ALA A 104 -6.90 22.41 18.56
N ASP A 105 -7.37 22.14 17.33
CA ASP A 105 -8.53 22.80 16.72
C ASP A 105 -9.88 22.27 17.24
N GLY A 106 -9.88 21.32 18.18
CA GLY A 106 -11.08 20.71 18.74
C GLY A 106 -11.76 19.68 17.84
N ARG A 107 -11.10 19.21 16.77
CA ARG A 107 -11.62 18.12 15.93
C ARG A 107 -11.44 16.79 16.66
N THR A 108 -12.53 16.04 16.83
CA THR A 108 -12.48 14.69 17.39
C THR A 108 -12.16 13.69 16.28
N ARG A 109 -11.16 12.83 16.50
CA ARG A 109 -10.85 11.68 15.65
C ARG A 109 -10.88 10.41 16.49
N GLU A 110 -11.53 9.37 15.99
CA GLU A 110 -11.43 8.04 16.61
C GLU A 110 -10.02 7.49 16.39
N LEU A 111 -9.41 6.94 17.44
CA LEU A 111 -8.08 6.34 17.38
C LEU A 111 -8.19 4.82 17.40
N CYS A 112 -7.84 4.18 16.30
CA CYS A 112 -7.75 2.73 16.18
C CYS A 112 -6.34 2.27 16.59
N LEU A 113 -6.15 2.05 17.89
CA LEU A 113 -4.91 1.51 18.43
C LEU A 113 -4.75 0.03 18.04
N PHE A 114 -3.60 -0.33 17.49
CA PHE A 114 -3.25 -1.71 17.16
C PHE A 114 -1.80 -2.04 17.56
N TRP A 115 -1.58 -3.26 18.02
CA TRP A 115 -0.26 -3.81 18.31
C TRP A 115 -0.31 -5.33 18.36
N GLY A 116 0.78 -5.99 17.99
CA GLY A 116 0.82 -7.44 17.80
C GLY A 116 0.38 -7.86 16.38
N HIS A 117 0.59 -9.12 16.05
CA HIS A 117 0.42 -9.68 14.71
C HIS A 117 -0.20 -11.08 14.72
N GLN A 118 -0.67 -11.55 15.88
CA GLN A 118 -1.24 -12.89 16.00
C GLN A 118 -2.70 -12.86 15.55
N PRO A 119 -3.16 -13.88 14.81
CA PRO A 119 -4.58 -14.05 14.49
C PRO A 119 -5.39 -14.28 15.78
N ALA A 120 -6.69 -14.00 15.73
CA ALA A 120 -7.58 -14.42 16.80
C ALA A 120 -7.68 -15.95 16.84
N GLU A 121 -7.98 -16.51 18.02
CA GLU A 121 -8.10 -17.97 18.20
C GLU A 121 -9.20 -18.60 17.33
N ASP A 122 -10.23 -17.82 17.00
CA ASP A 122 -11.35 -18.22 16.14
C ASP A 122 -11.10 -17.98 14.64
N GLY A 123 -9.89 -17.53 14.28
CA GLY A 123 -9.50 -17.23 12.90
C GLY A 123 -10.03 -15.90 12.37
N GLN A 124 -10.76 -15.11 13.15
CA GLN A 124 -11.25 -13.82 12.69
C GLN A 124 -10.11 -12.82 12.53
N LEU A 125 -10.20 -11.99 11.48
CA LEU A 125 -9.32 -10.84 11.33
C LEU A 125 -9.58 -9.83 12.43
N THR A 126 -8.49 -9.39 13.07
CA THR A 126 -8.51 -8.32 14.07
C THR A 126 -7.52 -7.25 13.66
N LYS A 127 -7.45 -6.18 14.45
CA LYS A 127 -6.54 -5.05 14.21
C LYS A 127 -5.06 -5.46 14.11
N SER A 128 -4.69 -6.67 14.55
CA SER A 128 -3.34 -7.22 14.38
C SER A 128 -2.94 -7.39 12.91
N CYS A 129 -3.89 -7.49 11.98
CA CYS A 129 -3.60 -7.60 10.54
C CYS A 129 -2.97 -6.33 9.94
N LEU A 130 -3.14 -5.19 10.62
CA LEU A 130 -2.50 -3.91 10.30
C LEU A 130 -0.99 -3.92 10.61
N SER A 131 -0.49 -4.90 11.37
CA SER A 131 0.93 -5.02 11.66
C SER A 131 1.74 -5.42 10.42
N GLN A 132 2.97 -4.92 10.33
CA GLN A 132 3.92 -5.36 9.30
C GLN A 132 4.34 -6.82 9.44
N TRP A 133 4.15 -7.41 10.62
CA TRP A 133 4.47 -8.80 10.92
C TRP A 133 3.30 -9.76 10.72
N TRP A 134 2.13 -9.27 10.31
CA TRP A 134 1.03 -10.14 9.92
C TRP A 134 1.46 -10.96 8.69
N MET A 135 1.38 -12.28 8.81
CA MET A 135 1.77 -13.22 7.76
C MET A 135 0.64 -13.30 6.74
N GLU A 136 0.87 -12.72 5.57
CA GLU A 136 0.00 -12.79 4.41
C GLU A 136 0.85 -12.53 3.18
N ASP A 137 0.76 -13.42 2.20
CA ASP A 137 1.59 -13.35 1.01
C ASP A 137 1.13 -12.19 0.12
N PHE A 138 2.09 -11.52 -0.50
CA PHE A 138 1.84 -10.56 -1.58
C PHE A 138 3.03 -10.50 -2.53
N TYR A 139 2.79 -9.94 -3.70
CA TYR A 139 3.70 -10.01 -4.84
C TYR A 139 4.05 -8.62 -5.35
N THR A 140 5.25 -8.52 -5.87
CA THR A 140 5.68 -7.45 -6.77
C THR A 140 6.21 -8.09 -8.05
N THR A 141 6.50 -7.28 -9.06
CA THR A 141 7.13 -7.70 -10.31
C THR A 141 8.49 -8.34 -10.06
N SER A 142 9.16 -7.97 -8.97
CA SER A 142 10.48 -8.48 -8.62
C SER A 142 10.43 -9.81 -7.86
N ASP A 143 9.62 -9.89 -6.80
CA ASP A 143 9.66 -10.99 -5.83
C ASP A 143 8.32 -11.13 -5.07
N SER A 144 8.17 -12.28 -4.41
CA SER A 144 7.09 -12.60 -3.46
C SER A 144 7.54 -12.38 -2.02
N TYR A 145 6.62 -11.96 -1.16
CA TYR A 145 6.90 -11.65 0.25
C TYR A 145 5.86 -12.30 1.16
N LEU A 146 6.31 -12.83 2.29
CA LEU A 146 5.48 -13.49 3.30
C LEU A 146 4.81 -12.50 4.27
N CYS A 147 5.41 -11.32 4.41
CA CYS A 147 4.90 -10.22 5.23
C CYS A 147 5.59 -8.90 4.88
N MET A 148 5.03 -7.81 5.40
CA MET A 148 5.50 -6.46 5.11
C MET A 148 6.89 -6.16 5.66
N GLU A 149 7.29 -6.74 6.80
CA GLU A 149 8.66 -6.49 7.29
C GLU A 149 9.72 -7.22 6.44
N GLN A 150 9.41 -8.39 5.86
CA GLN A 150 10.31 -9.03 4.91
C GLN A 150 10.54 -8.12 3.69
N TYR A 151 9.46 -7.57 3.13
CA TYR A 151 9.52 -6.58 2.06
C TYR A 151 10.34 -5.34 2.45
N MET A 152 10.05 -4.72 3.59
CA MET A 152 10.76 -3.52 4.04
C MET A 152 12.26 -3.76 4.18
N MET A 153 12.67 -4.92 4.72
CA MET A 153 14.10 -5.24 4.86
C MET A 153 14.76 -5.59 3.51
N ALA A 154 14.05 -6.26 2.60
CA ALA A 154 14.55 -6.55 1.25
C ALA A 154 14.74 -5.26 0.44
N ALA A 155 13.74 -4.38 0.44
CA ALA A 155 13.80 -3.06 -0.20
C ALA A 155 14.90 -2.19 0.41
N LYS A 156 15.11 -2.26 1.73
CA LYS A 156 16.25 -1.60 2.38
C LYS A 156 17.59 -2.13 1.85
N ALA A 157 17.75 -3.44 1.71
CA ALA A 157 18.97 -4.02 1.17
C ALA A 157 19.19 -3.60 -0.29
N GLU A 158 18.12 -3.56 -1.08
CA GLU A 158 18.13 -3.11 -2.47
C GLU A 158 18.53 -1.63 -2.61
N LEU A 159 17.95 -0.74 -1.80
CA LEU A 159 18.27 0.68 -1.75
C LEU A 159 19.76 0.95 -1.54
N PHE A 160 20.45 0.10 -0.77
CA PHE A 160 21.88 0.21 -0.51
C PHE A 160 22.75 -0.74 -1.36
N GLY A 161 22.16 -1.39 -2.38
CA GLY A 161 22.86 -2.28 -3.32
C GLY A 161 23.38 -3.59 -2.71
N ASP A 162 22.92 -3.99 -1.53
CA ASP A 162 23.34 -5.22 -0.83
C ASP A 162 22.53 -6.44 -1.29
N LYS A 163 22.79 -6.88 -2.52
CA LYS A 163 22.11 -8.04 -3.14
C LYS A 163 22.22 -9.31 -2.31
N GLU A 164 23.36 -9.55 -1.66
CA GLU A 164 23.57 -10.76 -0.87
C GLU A 164 22.70 -10.77 0.40
N ILE A 165 22.55 -9.64 1.10
CA ILE A 165 21.63 -9.55 2.24
C ILE A 165 20.17 -9.60 1.76
N ARG A 166 19.85 -8.97 0.63
CA ARG A 166 18.51 -9.06 0.01
C ARG A 166 18.12 -10.52 -0.24
N ASP A 167 18.99 -11.29 -0.90
CA ASP A 167 18.75 -12.70 -1.19
C ASP A 167 18.57 -13.55 0.08
N GLN A 168 19.32 -13.25 1.14
CA GLN A 168 19.16 -13.92 2.44
C GLN A 168 17.81 -13.59 3.09
N ILE A 169 17.35 -12.34 2.99
CA ILE A 169 16.05 -11.90 3.53
C ILE A 169 14.90 -12.61 2.79
N LEU A 170 14.96 -12.66 1.46
CA LEU A 170 13.91 -13.29 0.64
C LEU A 170 13.78 -14.80 0.90
N LYS A 171 14.90 -15.48 1.21
CA LYS A 171 14.91 -16.91 1.56
C LYS A 171 14.56 -17.19 3.02
N CYS A 172 14.38 -16.17 3.85
CA CYS A 172 14.17 -16.30 5.28
C CYS A 172 12.69 -16.10 5.63
N SER A 173 12.13 -17.03 6.40
CA SER A 173 10.77 -16.94 6.95
C SER A 173 10.72 -16.62 8.45
N ASP A 174 11.86 -16.65 9.16
CA ASP A 174 11.92 -16.34 10.59
C ASP A 174 11.95 -14.83 10.85
N PRO A 175 10.97 -14.25 11.58
CA PRO A 175 10.92 -12.81 11.85
C PRO A 175 12.16 -12.23 12.54
N LYS A 176 12.75 -12.97 13.48
CA LYS A 176 13.91 -12.47 14.24
C LYS A 176 15.13 -12.41 13.34
N GLN A 177 15.30 -13.40 12.46
CA GLN A 177 16.38 -13.47 11.50
C GLN A 177 16.23 -12.40 10.40
N ILE A 178 15.03 -12.21 9.83
CA ILE A 178 14.75 -11.11 8.87
C ILE A 178 15.19 -9.76 9.45
N LYS A 179 14.75 -9.47 10.68
CA LYS A 179 15.11 -8.22 11.36
C LYS A 179 16.61 -8.11 11.67
N ALA A 180 17.26 -9.24 11.96
CA ALA A 180 18.71 -9.27 12.17
C ALA A 180 19.49 -9.02 10.87
N LEU A 181 19.03 -9.56 9.75
CA LEU A 181 19.60 -9.33 8.41
C LEU A 181 19.44 -7.87 7.99
N GLY A 182 18.27 -7.27 8.21
CA GLY A 182 18.04 -5.86 7.92
C GLY A 182 18.94 -4.88 8.70
N ARG A 183 19.49 -5.30 9.85
CA ARG A 183 20.52 -4.55 10.60
C ARG A 183 21.94 -4.73 10.04
N LYS A 184 22.16 -5.73 9.21
CA LYS A 184 23.46 -6.07 8.58
C LYS A 184 23.63 -5.52 7.17
N VAL A 185 22.62 -4.85 6.61
CA VAL A 185 22.68 -4.21 5.30
C VAL A 185 23.92 -3.30 5.22
N ARG A 186 24.81 -3.61 4.28
CA ARG A 186 26.02 -2.82 3.99
C ARG A 186 25.66 -1.50 3.33
N GLY A 187 26.54 -0.51 3.46
CA GLY A 187 26.35 0.80 2.84
C GLY A 187 25.21 1.64 3.41
N PHE A 188 24.62 1.23 4.55
CA PHE A 188 23.50 1.94 5.17
C PHE A 188 23.85 3.39 5.49
N ASP A 189 23.10 4.31 4.90
CA ASP A 189 23.09 5.73 5.22
C ASP A 189 21.72 6.13 5.80
N GLN A 190 21.74 6.71 7.01
CA GLN A 190 20.51 7.06 7.72
C GLN A 190 19.71 8.16 7.00
N LYS A 191 20.37 9.13 6.35
CA LYS A 191 19.67 10.23 5.66
C LYS A 191 18.99 9.73 4.39
N VAL A 192 19.66 8.84 3.66
CA VAL A 192 19.05 8.14 2.52
C VAL A 192 17.87 7.32 3.03
N TRP A 193 18.05 6.49 4.07
CA TRP A 193 16.95 5.71 4.61
C TRP A 193 15.76 6.57 5.08
N ASP A 194 16.01 7.70 5.73
CA ASP A 194 14.96 8.61 6.18
C ASP A 194 14.13 9.21 5.04
N LYS A 195 14.74 9.41 3.86
CA LYS A 195 14.04 9.85 2.65
C LYS A 195 13.19 8.74 2.01
N PHE A 196 13.67 7.50 2.03
CA PHE A 196 13.07 6.41 1.26
C PHE A 196 12.17 5.46 2.07
N LYS A 197 12.37 5.33 3.39
CA LYS A 197 11.67 4.34 4.22
C LYS A 197 10.15 4.46 4.16
N TYR A 198 9.64 5.69 4.10
CA TYR A 198 8.21 5.95 4.10
C TYR A 198 7.55 5.56 2.77
N PRO A 199 8.02 6.05 1.60
CA PRO A 199 7.55 5.57 0.30
C PRO A 199 7.65 4.06 0.13
N ILE A 200 8.74 3.42 0.59
CA ILE A 200 8.89 1.96 0.56
C ILE A 200 7.75 1.29 1.34
N VAL A 201 7.54 1.67 2.61
CA VAL A 201 6.50 1.06 3.43
C VAL A 201 5.10 1.34 2.90
N LEU A 202 4.88 2.51 2.31
CA LEU A 202 3.62 2.88 1.69
C LEU A 202 3.32 1.98 0.48
N LEU A 203 4.28 1.83 -0.44
CA LEU A 203 4.16 0.98 -1.62
C LEU A 203 3.97 -0.50 -1.25
N GLY A 204 4.74 -1.01 -0.29
CA GLY A 204 4.55 -2.39 0.17
C GLY A 204 3.17 -2.63 0.76
N ASN A 205 2.66 -1.71 1.60
CA ASN A 205 1.30 -1.84 2.14
C ASN A 205 0.24 -1.72 1.04
N TRP A 206 0.48 -0.90 0.01
CA TRP A 206 -0.38 -0.88 -1.18
C TRP A 206 -0.45 -2.27 -1.83
N HIS A 207 0.69 -2.93 -2.11
CA HIS A 207 0.68 -4.29 -2.66
C HIS A 207 -0.05 -5.27 -1.75
N LYS A 208 0.29 -5.30 -0.45
CA LYS A 208 -0.36 -6.19 0.53
C LYS A 208 -1.88 -6.03 0.56
N PHE A 209 -2.37 -4.80 0.77
CA PHE A 209 -3.79 -4.54 0.97
C PHE A 209 -4.58 -4.46 -0.33
N SER A 210 -3.97 -4.15 -1.47
CA SER A 210 -4.68 -4.22 -2.76
C SER A 210 -4.94 -5.67 -3.14
N GLN A 211 -3.94 -6.55 -3.02
CA GLN A 211 -4.03 -7.95 -3.46
C GLN A 211 -4.88 -8.83 -2.53
N ASN A 212 -4.83 -8.58 -1.22
CA ASN A 212 -5.54 -9.39 -0.23
C ASN A 212 -6.91 -8.80 0.11
N ARG A 213 -7.98 -9.39 -0.42
CA ARG A 213 -9.36 -8.86 -0.31
C ARG A 213 -9.84 -8.70 1.14
N GLU A 214 -9.66 -9.69 2.00
CA GLU A 214 -10.15 -9.61 3.39
C GLU A 214 -9.38 -8.52 4.18
N LEU A 215 -8.08 -8.40 3.95
CA LEU A 215 -7.27 -7.34 4.53
C LEU A 215 -7.70 -5.95 4.02
N ARG A 216 -7.99 -5.84 2.72
CA ARG A 216 -8.53 -4.62 2.10
C ARG A 216 -9.83 -4.19 2.79
N GLU A 217 -10.78 -5.11 2.88
CA GLU A 217 -12.08 -4.87 3.48
C GLU A 217 -11.94 -4.46 4.95
N PHE A 218 -11.04 -5.10 5.70
CA PHE A 218 -10.72 -4.71 7.06
C PHE A 218 -10.16 -3.29 7.13
N LEU A 219 -9.17 -2.94 6.30
CA LEU A 219 -8.57 -1.61 6.27
C LEU A 219 -9.60 -0.53 5.93
N LEU A 220 -10.46 -0.78 4.93
CA LEU A 220 -11.56 0.13 4.55
C LEU A 220 -12.58 0.28 5.67
N SER A 221 -12.90 -0.80 6.41
CA SER A 221 -13.85 -0.76 7.53
C SER A 221 -13.40 0.12 8.70
N THR A 222 -12.13 0.51 8.75
CA THR A 222 -11.64 1.47 9.76
C THR A 222 -12.17 2.89 9.55
N GLY A 223 -12.81 3.16 8.41
CA GLY A 223 -13.47 4.42 8.09
C GLY A 223 -12.51 5.60 8.21
N ASP A 224 -12.92 6.65 8.93
CA ASP A 224 -12.11 7.85 9.15
C ASP A 224 -11.21 7.77 10.40
N SER A 225 -11.12 6.59 11.04
CA SER A 225 -10.27 6.41 12.23
C SER A 225 -8.81 6.67 11.90
N VAL A 226 -8.09 7.28 12.84
CA VAL A 226 -6.63 7.37 12.79
C VAL A 226 -6.07 6.03 13.23
N LEU A 227 -5.29 5.39 12.36
CA LEU A 227 -4.64 4.12 12.68
C LEU A 227 -3.39 4.40 13.50
N VAL A 228 -3.21 3.69 14.61
CA VAL A 228 -2.13 3.97 15.56
C VAL A 228 -1.40 2.71 15.94
N GLU A 229 -0.15 2.59 15.53
CA GLU A 229 0.71 1.50 15.96
C GLU A 229 1.17 1.74 17.41
N ALA A 230 0.45 1.12 18.34
CA ALA A 230 0.66 1.22 19.78
C ALA A 230 1.79 0.31 20.29
N SER A 231 2.92 0.33 19.58
CA SER A 231 4.14 -0.34 19.98
C SER A 231 4.83 0.45 21.10
N PRO A 232 5.11 -0.16 22.26
CA PRO A 232 5.80 0.53 23.36
C PRO A 232 7.31 0.70 23.11
N TYR A 233 7.85 0.06 22.07
CA TYR A 233 9.29 0.01 21.79
C TYR A 233 9.69 0.82 20.55
N ASP A 234 8.76 1.09 19.64
CA ASP A 234 9.02 1.76 18.36
C ASP A 234 8.66 3.25 18.43
N ASN A 235 9.61 4.12 18.11
CA ASN A 235 9.44 5.57 18.08
C ASN A 235 9.38 6.16 16.65
N ILE A 236 9.51 5.33 15.61
CA ILE A 236 9.42 5.72 14.20
C ILE A 236 8.08 5.25 13.64
N TRP A 237 7.86 3.94 13.59
CA TRP A 237 6.65 3.36 13.04
C TRP A 237 5.48 3.41 14.03
N GLY A 238 5.79 3.31 15.33
CA GLY A 238 4.81 3.39 16.42
C GLY A 238 4.87 4.67 17.26
N ILE A 239 4.06 4.69 18.33
CA ILE A 239 3.91 5.85 19.25
C ILE A 239 4.72 5.75 20.55
N ARG A 240 5.43 4.63 20.76
CA ARG A 240 6.20 4.32 21.98
C ARG A 240 5.34 4.32 23.25
N LEU A 241 4.10 3.86 23.12
CA LEU A 241 3.12 3.66 24.18
C LEU A 241 2.34 2.37 23.89
N SER A 242 1.98 1.63 24.93
CA SER A 242 1.09 0.45 24.80
C SER A 242 -0.35 0.91 24.52
N ALA A 243 -1.11 0.09 23.80
CA ALA A 243 -2.52 0.32 23.51
C ALA A 243 -3.39 0.49 24.79
N ASN A 244 -2.95 -0.09 25.91
CA ASN A 244 -3.65 0.00 27.19
C ASN A 244 -3.29 1.26 28.00
N SER A 245 -2.34 2.08 27.53
CA SER A 245 -1.98 3.33 28.19
C SER A 245 -3.05 4.40 27.89
N PRO A 246 -3.59 5.09 28.90
CA PRO A 246 -4.48 6.23 28.67
C PRO A 246 -3.82 7.32 27.80
N GLU A 247 -2.50 7.49 27.91
CA GLU A 247 -1.72 8.44 27.10
C GLU A 247 -1.72 8.09 25.61
N ALA A 248 -1.98 6.83 25.23
CA ALA A 248 -2.04 6.44 23.82
C ALA A 248 -3.22 7.11 23.09
N GLN A 249 -4.24 7.55 23.82
CA GLN A 249 -5.39 8.26 23.28
C GLN A 249 -5.15 9.77 23.07
N ASP A 250 -3.97 10.28 23.46
CA ASP A 250 -3.61 11.70 23.34
C ASP A 250 -2.36 11.86 22.44
N PRO A 251 -2.52 12.31 21.18
CA PRO A 251 -1.41 12.58 20.27
C PRO A 251 -0.35 13.56 20.80
N MET A 252 -0.69 14.38 21.80
CA MET A 252 0.26 15.29 22.47
C MET A 252 1.21 14.55 23.42
N LYS A 253 0.85 13.34 23.86
CA LYS A 253 1.66 12.50 24.77
C LYS A 253 2.54 11.48 24.04
N TRP A 254 2.28 11.26 22.75
CA TRP A 254 3.04 10.30 21.95
C TRP A 254 4.51 10.65 21.89
N ARG A 255 5.37 9.64 22.04
CA ARG A 255 6.83 9.78 21.99
C ARG A 255 7.44 9.21 20.71
N GLY A 256 6.60 8.63 19.85
CA GLY A 256 6.94 8.17 18.52
C GLY A 256 6.27 8.99 17.41
N GLN A 257 6.50 8.58 16.16
CA GLN A 257 6.03 9.28 14.97
C GLN A 257 4.79 8.64 14.33
N ASN A 258 4.45 7.40 14.69
CA ASN A 258 3.30 6.66 14.11
C ASN A 258 3.32 6.54 12.58
N LEU A 259 4.49 6.43 11.95
CA LEU A 259 4.58 6.42 10.49
C LEU A 259 3.80 5.26 9.85
N LEU A 260 3.67 4.11 10.52
CA LEU A 260 2.95 2.95 9.96
C LEU A 260 1.46 3.25 9.87
N GLY A 261 0.89 3.76 10.96
CA GLY A 261 -0.52 4.14 11.00
C GLY A 261 -0.88 5.15 9.90
N PHE A 262 -0.02 6.14 9.69
CA PHE A 262 -0.20 7.14 8.63
C PHE A 262 -0.06 6.54 7.22
N ALA A 263 0.92 5.66 6.98
CA ALA A 263 1.04 4.96 5.70
C ALA A 263 -0.20 4.11 5.38
N LEU A 264 -0.73 3.39 6.37
CA LEU A 264 -1.96 2.60 6.20
C LEU A 264 -3.18 3.47 5.91
N MET A 265 -3.27 4.67 6.50
CA MET A 265 -4.34 5.63 6.18
C MET A 265 -4.24 6.13 4.74
N GLU A 266 -3.04 6.42 4.24
CA GLU A 266 -2.85 6.82 2.84
C GLU A 266 -3.20 5.70 1.87
N VAL A 267 -2.80 4.46 2.17
CA VAL A 267 -3.22 3.27 1.40
C VAL A 267 -4.73 3.11 1.43
N ARG A 268 -5.37 3.29 2.60
CA ARG A 268 -6.83 3.23 2.74
C ARG A 268 -7.54 4.27 1.89
N ASP A 269 -7.09 5.52 1.93
CA ASP A 269 -7.67 6.60 1.13
C ASP A 269 -7.62 6.27 -0.35
N GLU A 270 -6.48 5.76 -0.79
CA GLU A 270 -6.25 5.41 -2.18
C GLU A 270 -7.07 4.21 -2.64
N LEU A 271 -7.13 3.16 -1.82
CA LEU A 271 -8.00 2.00 -2.06
C LEU A 271 -9.45 2.45 -2.15
N CYS A 272 -9.92 3.25 -1.19
CA CYS A 272 -11.29 3.79 -1.19
C CYS A 272 -11.59 4.54 -2.50
N ARG A 273 -10.67 5.41 -2.93
CA ARG A 273 -10.80 6.18 -4.18
C ARG A 273 -10.91 5.29 -5.42
N VAL A 274 -10.02 4.31 -5.57
CA VAL A 274 -10.00 3.50 -6.80
C VAL A 274 -11.01 2.36 -6.82
N THR A 275 -11.49 1.91 -5.65
CA THR A 275 -12.49 0.82 -5.56
C THR A 275 -13.91 1.32 -5.40
N GLN A 276 -14.15 2.63 -5.31
CA GLN A 276 -15.47 3.23 -5.06
C GLN A 276 -16.57 2.68 -6.00
N ASN A 277 -16.23 2.47 -7.27
CA ASN A 277 -17.15 2.06 -8.32
C ASN A 277 -16.93 0.61 -8.79
N GLU A 278 -16.18 -0.21 -8.04
CA GLU A 278 -15.82 -1.58 -8.46
C GLU A 278 -17.06 -2.50 -8.62
N MET A 279 -18.15 -2.19 -7.91
CA MET A 279 -19.43 -2.90 -8.00
C MET A 279 -20.20 -2.63 -9.30
N LEU A 280 -19.82 -1.62 -10.07
CA LEU A 280 -20.41 -1.34 -11.39
C LEU A 280 -19.83 -2.27 -12.48
N CYS A 281 -18.72 -2.94 -12.21
CA CYS A 281 -18.00 -3.76 -13.19
C CYS A 281 -18.69 -5.12 -13.40
N ASP A 282 -18.71 -5.57 -14.65
CA ASP A 282 -19.02 -6.95 -14.99
C ASP A 282 -17.77 -7.81 -14.79
N TRP A 283 -17.61 -8.32 -13.56
CA TRP A 283 -16.47 -9.18 -13.17
C TRP A 283 -16.41 -10.50 -13.92
N SER A 284 -17.47 -10.91 -14.63
CA SER A 284 -17.40 -12.11 -15.48
C SER A 284 -16.41 -11.93 -16.64
N THR A 285 -16.15 -10.69 -17.05
CA THR A 285 -15.21 -10.35 -18.14
C THR A 285 -13.75 -10.64 -17.79
N VAL A 286 -13.38 -10.66 -16.51
CA VAL A 286 -12.00 -10.96 -16.07
C VAL A 286 -11.66 -12.43 -16.29
N TRP A 287 -12.64 -13.32 -16.11
CA TRP A 287 -12.43 -14.78 -16.15
C TRP A 287 -12.87 -15.44 -17.45
N GLN A 288 -13.36 -14.65 -18.42
CA GLN A 288 -13.67 -15.13 -19.76
C GLN A 288 -12.35 -15.52 -20.44
N GLN A 289 -12.24 -16.81 -20.78
CA GLN A 289 -11.22 -17.38 -21.66
C GLN A 289 -11.74 -17.44 -23.08
#